data_AF-A0A8J7MK00-F1
#
_entry.id   AF-A0A8J7MK00-F1
#
_cell.length_a   1.000
_cell.length_b   1.000
_cell.length_c   1.000
_cell.angle_alpha   90.00
_cell.angle_beta   90.00
_cell.angle_gamma   90.00
#
_symmetry.space_group_name_H-M   'P 1'
#
loop_
_entity.id
_entity.type
_entity.pdbx_description
1 polymer ?
#
loop_
_entity_poly.entity_id
_entity_poly.type
_entity_poly.pdbx_seq_one_letter_code
_entity_poly.pdbx_strand_id
1 'polypeptide(L)'
;IVKTPVIDHLIISTRSYLSFDTIGLLDKLKDSTKYVPTYQLIQKIREEAAAMTKQKVEEAKETAKKREKAKITKIAKELKSAGMGIEPIAKLTGLSIEDVEKIRVRK
;
A
#
# COMPACT_ATOMS: atom_id res chain seq x y z
N ILE A 1 -6.52 14.40 -27.08
CA ILE A 1 -5.11 14.81 -26.81
C ILE A 1 -4.23 13.88 -27.60
N VAL A 2 -3.31 14.43 -28.39
CA VAL A 2 -2.36 13.65 -29.21
C VAL A 2 -1.33 13.03 -28.27
N LYS A 3 -1.20 11.70 -28.25
CA LYS A 3 -0.22 10.96 -27.41
C LYS A 3 1.15 10.87 -28.09
N THR A 4 1.65 12.00 -28.58
CA THR A 4 2.96 12.05 -29.24
C THR A 4 3.95 12.73 -28.31
N PRO A 5 5.08 12.08 -27.98
CA PRO A 5 6.10 12.70 -27.14
C PRO A 5 6.72 13.89 -27.86
N VAL A 6 6.79 15.03 -27.17
CA VAL A 6 7.57 16.19 -27.62
C VAL A 6 8.93 16.11 -26.93
N ILE A 7 9.98 15.99 -27.73
CA ILE A 7 11.36 15.85 -27.24
C ILE A 7 11.91 17.22 -26.84
N ASP A 8 11.75 18.22 -27.70
CA ASP A 8 12.12 19.61 -27.42
C ASP A 8 11.25 20.57 -28.23
N HIS A 9 11.17 21.81 -27.77
CA HIS A 9 10.66 22.94 -28.53
C HIS A 9 11.76 23.99 -28.65
N LEU A 10 12.37 24.07 -29.84
CA LEU A 10 13.45 25.01 -30.14
C LEU A 10 12.92 26.30 -30.74
N ILE A 11 13.31 27.44 -30.16
CA ILE A 11 13.11 28.76 -30.74
C ILE A 11 14.47 29.25 -31.25
N ILE A 12 14.61 29.43 -32.56
CA ILE A 12 15.88 29.79 -33.21
C ILE A 12 15.78 31.22 -33.75
N SER A 13 16.80 32.02 -33.47
CA SER A 13 16.99 33.37 -34.01
C SER A 13 18.33 33.47 -34.74
N THR A 14 18.61 34.61 -35.37
CA THR A 14 19.88 34.85 -36.08
C THR A 14 21.11 34.87 -35.17
N ARG A 15 20.93 35.02 -33.85
CA ARG A 15 22.03 35.18 -32.88
C ARG A 15 22.08 34.10 -31.81
N SER A 16 20.97 33.41 -31.56
CA SER A 16 20.86 32.44 -30.47
C SER A 16 19.69 31.49 -30.67
N TYR A 17 19.69 30.43 -29.87
CA TYR A 17 18.56 29.51 -29.76
C TYR A 17 18.12 29.39 -28.30
N LEU A 18 16.86 29.00 -28.10
CA LEU A 18 16.27 28.66 -26.81
C LEU A 18 15.67 27.26 -26.92
N SER A 19 16.13 26.34 -26.08
CA SER A 19 15.57 25.00 -25.96
C SER A 19 14.74 24.91 -24.68
N PHE A 20 13.50 24.42 -24.80
CA PHE A 20 12.61 24.28 -23.66
C PHE A 20 13.04 23.14 -22.75
N ASP A 21 13.68 22.11 -23.30
CA ASP A 21 14.29 21.03 -22.53
C ASP A 21 15.46 21.54 -21.69
N THR A 22 16.42 22.24 -22.30
CA THR A 22 17.65 22.72 -21.60
C THR A 22 17.38 23.68 -20.44
N ILE A 23 16.30 24.46 -20.50
CA ILE A 23 15.91 25.39 -19.43
C ILE A 23 14.94 24.77 -18.41
N GLY A 24 14.56 23.51 -18.59
CA GLY A 24 13.59 22.80 -17.75
C GLY A 24 12.14 23.31 -17.88
N LEU A 25 11.81 24.02 -18.96
CA LEU A 25 10.45 24.49 -19.21
C LEU A 25 9.53 23.34 -19.63
N LEU A 26 10.06 22.35 -20.37
CA LEU A 26 9.28 21.17 -20.73
C LEU A 26 8.75 20.42 -19.50
N ASP A 27 9.56 20.26 -18.45
CA ASP A 27 9.11 19.54 -17.26
C ASP A 27 8.00 20.28 -16.52
N LYS A 28 8.12 21.61 -16.40
CA LYS A 28 7.05 22.46 -15.84
C LYS A 28 5.75 22.35 -16.64
N LEU A 29 5.84 22.21 -17.95
CA LEU A 29 4.68 22.05 -18.83
C LEU A 29 4.05 20.66 -18.74
N LYS A 30 4.86 19.60 -18.54
CA LYS A 30 4.37 18.23 -18.32
C LYS A 30 3.52 18.13 -17.06
N ASP A 31 3.90 18.84 -15.99
CA ASP A 31 3.18 18.86 -14.72
C ASP A 31 1.92 19.75 -14.75
N SER A 32 1.79 20.60 -15.76
CA SER A 32 0.67 21.54 -15.85
C SER A 32 -0.63 20.85 -16.24
N THR A 33 -1.65 21.01 -15.41
CA THR A 33 -3.01 20.50 -15.66
C THR A 33 -3.89 21.49 -16.44
N LYS A 34 -3.37 22.68 -16.79
CA LYS A 34 -4.15 23.79 -17.37
C LYS A 34 -4.96 23.40 -18.61
N TYR A 35 -4.42 22.52 -19.45
CA TYR A 35 -5.05 22.08 -20.71
C TYR A 35 -5.57 20.65 -20.64
N VAL A 36 -5.52 20.01 -19.46
CA VAL A 36 -6.09 18.68 -19.27
C VAL A 36 -7.59 18.80 -19.07
N PRO A 37 -8.43 18.11 -19.87
CA PRO A 37 -9.88 18.14 -19.70
C PRO A 37 -10.31 17.68 -18.31
N THR A 38 -11.28 18.37 -17.72
CA THR A 38 -11.75 18.13 -16.35
C THR A 38 -12.18 16.68 -16.10
N TYR A 39 -12.81 16.02 -17.08
CA TYR A 39 -13.25 14.63 -16.92
C TYR A 39 -12.08 13.66 -16.71
N GLN A 40 -10.91 13.92 -17.32
CA GLN A 40 -9.73 13.08 -17.15
C GLN A 40 -9.12 13.27 -15.76
N LEU A 41 -9.14 14.50 -15.24
CA LEU A 41 -8.72 14.78 -13.87
C LEU A 41 -9.62 14.06 -12.87
N ILE A 42 -10.94 14.11 -13.07
CA ILE A 42 -11.91 13.40 -12.24
C ILE A 42 -11.67 11.88 -12.29
N GLN A 43 -11.39 11.33 -13.47
CA GLN A 43 -11.09 9.90 -13.61
C GLN A 43 -9.84 9.51 -12.81
N LYS A 44 -8.73 10.26 -12.96
CA LYS A 44 -7.50 10.00 -12.19
C LYS A 44 -7.75 10.03 -10.68
N ILE A 45 -8.46 11.06 -10.18
CA ILE A 45 -8.80 11.18 -8.76
C ILE A 45 -9.62 9.97 -8.28
N ARG A 46 -10.60 9.50 -9.09
CA ARG A 46 -11.40 8.33 -8.75
C ARG A 46 -10.58 7.05 -8.70
N GLU A 47 -9.66 6.87 -9.65
CA GLU A 47 -8.76 5.71 -9.69
C GLU A 47 -7.82 5.69 -8.49
N GLU A 48 -7.20 6.83 -8.16
CA GLU A 48 -6.34 6.99 -6.98
C GLU A 48 -7.11 6.73 -5.68
N ALA A 49 -8.32 7.29 -5.53
CA ALA A 49 -9.17 7.05 -4.37
C ALA A 49 -9.57 5.56 -4.23
N ALA A 50 -9.86 4.88 -5.34
CA ALA A 50 -10.17 3.46 -5.34
C ALA A 50 -8.94 2.61 -4.97
N ALA A 51 -7.75 2.96 -5.47
CA ALA A 51 -6.50 2.28 -5.14
C ALA A 51 -6.17 2.43 -3.64
N MET A 52 -6.27 3.65 -3.10
CA MET A 52 -6.06 3.90 -1.67
C MET A 52 -7.06 3.16 -0.79
N THR A 53 -8.34 3.13 -1.19
CA THR A 53 -9.36 2.38 -0.46
C THR A 53 -9.04 0.89 -0.42
N LYS A 54 -8.64 0.30 -1.56
CA LYS A 54 -8.22 -1.11 -1.62
C LYS A 54 -7.04 -1.40 -0.72
N GLN A 55 -6.01 -0.56 -0.74
CA GLN A 55 -4.82 -0.71 0.12
C GLN A 55 -5.22 -0.67 1.60
N LYS A 56 -5.99 0.34 2.01
CA LYS A 56 -6.46 0.47 3.41
C LYS A 56 -7.32 -0.72 3.85
N VAL A 57 -8.15 -1.26 2.97
CA VAL A 57 -8.98 -2.44 3.27
C VAL A 57 -8.11 -3.69 3.47
N GLU A 58 -7.10 -3.91 2.63
CA GLU A 58 -6.19 -5.05 2.79
C GLU A 58 -5.32 -4.90 4.06
N GLU A 59 -4.81 -3.71 4.34
CA GLU A 59 -4.11 -3.40 5.60
C GLU A 59 -5.01 -3.64 6.82
N ALA A 60 -6.27 -3.21 6.75
CA ALA A 60 -7.26 -3.45 7.81
C ALA A 60 -7.53 -4.95 8.01
N LYS A 61 -7.63 -5.73 6.93
CA LYS A 61 -7.81 -7.20 7.02
C LYS A 61 -6.58 -7.87 7.61
N GLU A 62 -5.37 -7.49 7.21
CA GLU A 62 -4.14 -8.05 7.77
C GLU A 62 -4.00 -7.74 9.25
N THR A 63 -4.26 -6.48 9.64
CA THR A 63 -4.21 -6.07 11.05
C THR A 63 -5.29 -6.76 11.88
N ALA A 64 -6.49 -6.96 11.34
CA ALA A 64 -7.53 -7.75 11.99
C ALA A 64 -7.10 -9.20 12.22
N LYS A 65 -6.57 -9.89 11.20
CA LYS A 65 -6.06 -11.27 11.31
C LYS A 65 -4.92 -11.38 12.33
N LYS A 66 -3.99 -10.41 12.33
CA LYS A 66 -2.89 -10.36 13.31
C LYS A 66 -3.41 -10.19 14.73
N ARG A 67 -4.40 -9.31 14.94
CA ARG A 67 -5.04 -9.09 16.25
C ARG A 67 -5.78 -10.34 16.73
N GLU A 68 -6.48 -11.02 15.84
CA GLU A 68 -7.18 -12.26 16.17
C GLU A 68 -6.21 -13.36 16.59
N LYS A 69 -5.16 -13.62 15.79
CA LYS A 69 -4.09 -14.56 16.16
C LYS A 69 -3.43 -14.19 17.49
N ALA A 70 -3.17 -12.91 17.74
CA ALA A 70 -2.61 -12.43 19.00
C ALA A 70 -3.54 -12.66 20.21
N LYS A 71 -4.86 -12.57 20.03
CA LYS A 71 -5.83 -12.92 21.08
C LYS A 71 -5.85 -14.42 21.35
N ILE A 72 -5.92 -15.24 20.29
CA ILE A 72 -5.96 -16.70 20.40
C ILE A 72 -4.67 -17.22 21.08
N THR A 73 -3.52 -16.70 20.71
CA THR A 73 -2.23 -17.05 21.34
C THR A 73 -2.13 -16.62 22.81
N LYS A 74 -2.75 -15.51 23.22
CA LYS A 74 -2.87 -15.14 24.64
C LYS A 74 -3.72 -16.14 25.42
N ILE A 75 -4.89 -16.51 24.89
CA ILE A 75 -5.78 -17.51 25.50
C ILE A 75 -5.06 -18.85 25.63
N ALA A 76 -4.39 -19.31 24.57
CA ALA A 76 -3.60 -20.54 24.59
C ALA A 76 -2.49 -20.50 25.65
N LYS A 77 -1.85 -19.34 25.84
CA LYS A 77 -0.81 -19.15 26.87
C LYS A 77 -1.38 -19.26 28.28
N GLU A 78 -2.55 -18.69 28.54
CA GLU A 78 -3.25 -18.80 29.83
C GLU A 78 -3.64 -20.26 30.12
N LEU A 79 -4.23 -20.95 29.15
CA LEU A 79 -4.59 -22.37 29.29
C LEU A 79 -3.37 -23.26 29.55
N LYS A 80 -2.26 -23.01 28.86
CA LYS A 80 -0.99 -23.73 29.08
C LYS A 80 -0.41 -23.44 30.47
N SER A 81 -0.55 -22.21 30.97
CA SER A 81 -0.13 -21.84 32.32
C SER A 81 -1.00 -22.46 33.41
N ALA A 82 -2.29 -22.71 33.12
CA ALA A 82 -3.21 -23.41 34.00
C ALA A 82 -2.99 -24.94 34.04
N GLY A 83 -1.97 -25.46 33.33
CA GLY A 83 -1.62 -26.88 33.33
C GLY A 83 -2.47 -27.74 32.38
N MET A 84 -3.23 -27.14 31.46
CA MET A 84 -3.99 -27.87 30.46
C MET A 84 -3.05 -28.52 29.42
N GLY A 85 -3.36 -29.75 29.02
CA GLY A 85 -2.61 -30.49 28.01
C GLY A 85 -2.62 -29.80 26.64
N ILE A 86 -1.59 -30.06 25.83
CA ILE A 86 -1.37 -29.41 24.52
C ILE A 86 -2.49 -29.76 23.53
N GLU A 87 -2.95 -31.01 23.51
CA GLU A 87 -4.00 -31.51 22.61
C GLU A 87 -5.37 -30.81 22.82
N PRO A 88 -5.90 -30.70 24.06
CA PRO A 88 -7.10 -29.91 24.32
C PRO A 88 -6.98 -28.45 23.89
N ILE A 89 -5.83 -27.81 24.13
CA ILE A 89 -5.60 -26.40 23.79
C ILE A 89 -5.62 -26.22 22.27
N ALA A 90 -4.93 -27.07 21.52
CA ALA A 90 -4.92 -27.04 20.05
C ALA A 90 -6.34 -27.16 19.49
N LYS A 91 -7.15 -28.10 20.03
CA LYS A 91 -8.53 -28.31 19.60
C LYS A 91 -9.45 -27.13 19.93
N LEU A 92 -9.29 -26.50 21.09
CA LEU A 92 -10.13 -25.38 21.53
C LEU A 92 -9.77 -24.04 20.87
N THR A 93 -8.48 -23.82 20.62
CA THR A 93 -7.97 -22.54 20.08
C THR A 93 -7.80 -22.55 18.57
N GLY A 94 -7.86 -23.72 17.93
CA GLY A 94 -7.63 -23.90 16.50
C GLY A 94 -6.16 -23.69 16.09
N LEU A 95 -5.24 -23.64 17.06
CA LEU A 95 -3.80 -23.56 16.81
C LEU A 95 -3.25 -24.96 16.50
N SER A 96 -2.13 -25.02 15.76
CA SER A 96 -1.41 -26.26 15.58
C SER A 96 -0.76 -26.71 16.89
N ILE A 97 -0.53 -28.02 17.04
CA ILE A 97 0.16 -28.59 18.21
C ILE A 97 1.55 -27.95 18.38
N GLU A 98 2.28 -27.75 17.27
CA GLU A 98 3.58 -27.08 17.26
C GLU A 98 3.52 -25.61 17.73
N ASP A 99 2.49 -24.87 17.32
CA ASP A 99 2.31 -23.47 17.74
C ASP A 99 2.07 -23.39 19.24
N VAL A 100 1.26 -24.30 19.79
CA VAL A 100 0.99 -24.38 21.23
C VAL A 100 2.25 -24.78 22.01
N GLU A 101 3.08 -25.68 21.46
CA GLU A 101 4.33 -26.11 22.08
C GLU A 101 5.36 -24.97 22.16
N LYS A 102 5.50 -24.18 21.09
CA LYS A 102 6.39 -23.00 21.02
C LYS A 102 5.99 -21.86 21.96
N ILE A 103 4.76 -21.84 22.49
CA ILE A 103 4.33 -20.81 23.45
C ILE A 103 5.15 -20.92 24.74
N ARG A 104 5.96 -19.89 25.01
CA ARG A 104 6.76 -19.78 26.24
C ARG A 104 5.91 -19.24 27.39
N VAL A 105 5.75 -20.04 28.44
CA VAL A 105 5.08 -19.65 29.68
C VAL A 105 6.16 -19.21 30.69
N ARG A 106 5.93 -18.14 31.45
CA ARG A 106 6.78 -17.83 32.61
C ARG A 106 6.29 -18.71 33.76
N LYS A 107 7.18 -19.57 34.27
CA LYS A 107 7.00 -20.26 35.55
C LYS A 107 6.93 -19.24 36.68
#